data_AF-A0A504CB17-F1
#
_entry.id   AF-A0A504CB17-F1
#
_cell.length_a   1.000
_cell.length_b   1.000
_cell.length_c   1.000
_cell.angle_alpha   90.00
_cell.angle_beta   90.00
_cell.angle_gamma   90.00
#
_symmetry.space_group_name_H-M   'P 1'
#
loop_
_entity.id
_entity.type
_entity.pdbx_description
1 polymer ?
#
loop_
_entity_poly.entity_id
_entity_poly.type
_entity_poly.pdbx_seq_one_letter_code
_entity_poly.pdbx_strand_id
1 'polypeptide(L)'
;MLALPVTAHAEWKPAEKVETYAISGQSGIELYRSIGENGPNVGITRAIAYTNFKLTWGVRDYKPRGKDCVLTAGKPKLVITYTLPSPSAPLPPAVQKNWEVFIAGVSAHEKVHGASMIQMVHDIEAATHGLTVTDDPKCTKTRAEVVRRLDAISKARIQGSRDFDRVEFGQGGNLQKLVLALVTGP
;
A
#
# COMPACT_ATOMS: atom_id res chain seq x y z
N MET A 1 -8.80 39.61 -14.39
CA MET A 1 -8.46 38.19 -14.16
C MET A 1 -8.94 37.83 -12.75
N LEU A 2 -9.95 36.96 -12.62
CA LEU A 2 -10.35 36.43 -11.32
C LEU A 2 -9.36 35.33 -10.93
N ALA A 3 -8.63 35.51 -9.83
CA ALA A 3 -7.84 34.45 -9.21
C ALA A 3 -8.80 33.49 -8.51
N LEU A 4 -8.89 32.25 -9.02
CA LEU A 4 -9.54 31.16 -8.29
C LEU A 4 -8.71 30.84 -7.04
N PRO A 5 -9.32 30.73 -5.85
CA PRO A 5 -8.58 30.32 -4.67
C PRO A 5 -8.07 28.90 -4.88
N VAL A 6 -6.75 28.76 -4.95
CA VAL A 6 -6.08 27.46 -4.77
C VAL A 6 -6.34 27.09 -3.32
N THR A 7 -7.28 26.18 -3.08
CA THR A 7 -7.37 25.49 -1.80
C THR A 7 -6.07 24.72 -1.61
N ALA A 8 -5.14 25.31 -0.87
CA ALA A 8 -3.97 24.61 -0.38
C ALA A 8 -4.46 23.47 0.52
N HIS A 9 -4.53 22.26 -0.04
CA HIS A 9 -4.64 21.05 0.77
C HIS A 9 -3.40 21.05 1.66
N ALA A 10 -3.57 21.11 2.98
CA ALA A 10 -2.45 21.01 3.89
C ALA A 10 -1.72 19.68 3.59
N GLU A 11 -0.55 19.75 2.97
CA GLU A 11 0.19 18.58 2.50
C GLU A 11 0.43 17.64 3.69
N TRP A 12 -0.23 16.50 3.67
CA TRP A 12 0.05 15.41 4.60
C TRP A 12 1.15 14.55 3.99
N LYS A 13 1.96 13.93 4.85
CA LYS A 13 2.97 12.97 4.45
C LYS A 13 2.66 11.62 5.12
N PRO A 14 2.78 10.50 4.40
CA PRO A 14 2.67 9.19 5.03
C PRO A 14 3.81 9.00 6.02
N ALA A 15 3.53 8.27 7.11
CA ALA A 15 4.59 7.66 7.89
C ALA A 15 4.87 6.28 7.30
N GLU A 16 6.13 5.97 7.03
CA GLU A 16 6.56 4.70 6.46
C GLU A 16 7.47 3.98 7.46
N LYS A 17 7.24 2.68 7.67
CA LYS A 17 8.11 1.86 8.53
C LYS A 17 8.39 0.51 7.88
N VAL A 18 9.55 -0.04 8.18
CA VAL A 18 9.96 -1.40 7.81
C VAL A 18 9.91 -2.26 9.06
N GLU A 19 9.27 -3.42 8.93
CA GLU A 19 9.32 -4.50 9.92
C GLU A 19 9.94 -5.71 9.25
N THR A 20 10.67 -6.51 10.03
CA THR A 20 11.34 -7.70 9.49
C THR A 20 10.87 -8.97 10.16
N TYR A 21 10.80 -10.05 9.41
CA TYR A 21 10.69 -11.40 9.96
C TYR A 21 11.98 -12.18 9.73
N ALA A 22 12.33 -12.99 10.70
CA ALA A 22 13.56 -13.76 10.72
C ALA A 22 13.52 -14.90 9.70
N ILE A 23 14.60 -15.06 8.93
CA ILE A 23 14.87 -16.22 8.08
C ILE A 23 16.24 -16.80 8.40
N SER A 24 16.44 -18.08 8.06
CA SER A 24 17.68 -18.83 8.29
C SER A 24 18.14 -19.52 7.02
N GLY A 25 19.44 -19.80 6.94
CA GLY A 25 20.07 -20.43 5.78
C GLY A 25 21.48 -19.93 5.54
N GLN A 26 22.23 -20.69 4.76
CA GLN A 26 23.61 -20.40 4.34
C GLN A 26 23.77 -20.50 2.81
N SER A 27 22.68 -20.67 2.08
CA SER A 27 22.61 -20.58 0.61
C SER A 27 21.31 -19.90 0.18
N GLY A 28 21.24 -19.39 -1.06
CA GLY A 28 20.04 -18.72 -1.56
C GLY A 28 18.78 -19.58 -1.54
N ILE A 29 18.90 -20.89 -1.84
CA ILE A 29 17.77 -21.84 -1.77
C ILE A 29 17.30 -22.09 -0.33
N GLU A 30 18.21 -22.12 0.65
CA GLU A 30 17.84 -22.25 2.05
C GLU A 30 17.12 -21.01 2.57
N LEU A 31 17.61 -19.82 2.22
CA LEU A 31 16.94 -18.56 2.55
C LEU A 31 15.52 -18.52 1.95
N TYR A 32 15.38 -18.90 0.68
CA TYR A 32 14.07 -18.91 0.02
C TYR A 32 13.11 -19.96 0.61
N ARG A 33 13.61 -21.12 1.03
CA ARG A 33 12.82 -22.11 1.77
C ARG A 33 12.34 -21.55 3.11
N SER A 34 13.24 -20.91 3.86
CA SER A 34 12.91 -20.29 5.14
C SER A 34 11.88 -19.16 4.99
N ILE A 35 11.91 -18.41 3.88
CA ILE A 35 10.85 -17.46 3.50
C ILE A 35 9.49 -18.17 3.36
N GLY A 36 9.44 -19.31 2.64
CA GLY A 36 8.22 -20.09 2.48
C GLY A 36 7.65 -20.64 3.81
N GLU A 37 8.51 -20.88 4.80
CA GLU A 37 8.14 -21.37 6.13
C GLU A 37 7.71 -20.24 7.09
N ASN A 38 8.36 -19.07 7.01
CA ASN A 38 8.25 -18.01 8.01
C ASN A 38 7.57 -16.72 7.52
N GLY A 39 7.37 -16.56 6.21
CA GLY A 39 6.80 -15.36 5.61
C GLY A 39 5.37 -15.03 6.05
N PRO A 40 4.86 -13.81 5.80
CA PRO A 40 3.52 -13.39 6.23
C PRO A 40 2.40 -14.30 5.72
N ASN A 41 1.48 -14.68 6.60
CA ASN A 41 0.32 -15.50 6.25
C ASN A 41 -0.85 -14.63 5.77
N VAL A 42 -0.72 -14.09 4.55
CA VAL A 42 -1.67 -13.13 3.96
C VAL A 42 -2.32 -13.63 2.66
N GLY A 43 -2.15 -14.91 2.34
CA GLY A 43 -2.69 -15.56 1.16
C GLY A 43 -2.83 -17.07 1.34
N ILE A 44 -3.01 -17.81 0.24
CA ILE A 44 -3.06 -19.28 0.26
C ILE A 44 -1.70 -19.86 0.67
N THR A 45 -0.62 -19.22 0.21
CA THR A 45 0.75 -19.48 0.63
C THR A 45 1.30 -18.28 1.38
N ARG A 46 2.35 -18.48 2.17
CA ARG A 46 3.08 -17.38 2.80
C ARG A 46 3.72 -16.51 1.71
N ALA A 47 3.64 -15.19 1.89
CA ALA A 47 4.23 -14.22 0.97
C ALA A 47 5.73 -14.02 1.26
N ILE A 48 6.48 -13.56 0.25
CA ILE A 48 7.89 -13.16 0.43
C ILE A 48 7.96 -11.89 1.28
N ALA A 49 7.15 -10.90 0.96
CA ALA A 49 7.01 -9.65 1.68
C ALA A 49 5.55 -9.22 1.67
N TYR A 50 5.22 -8.21 2.47
CA TYR A 50 3.86 -7.69 2.52
C TYR A 50 3.83 -6.22 2.91
N THR A 51 3.14 -5.41 2.11
CA THR A 51 2.82 -4.03 2.45
C THR A 51 1.43 -3.93 3.03
N ASN A 52 1.32 -3.32 4.21
CA ASN A 52 0.04 -2.97 4.84
C ASN A 52 -0.02 -1.49 5.19
N PHE A 53 -1.22 -1.00 5.53
CA PHE A 53 -1.39 0.36 6.01
C PHE A 53 -2.44 0.50 7.10
N LYS A 54 -2.32 1.58 7.86
CA LYS A 54 -3.36 2.11 8.73
C LYS A 54 -3.70 3.52 8.27
N LEU A 55 -4.93 3.72 7.83
CA LEU A 55 -5.47 5.03 7.47
C LEU A 55 -6.46 5.46 8.55
N THR A 56 -6.22 6.62 9.13
CA THR A 56 -7.18 7.33 9.98
C THR A 56 -7.40 8.72 9.43
N TRP A 57 -8.56 9.31 9.72
CA TRP A 57 -8.87 10.67 9.33
C TRP A 57 -9.06 11.51 10.59
N GLY A 58 -8.59 12.76 10.55
CA GLY A 58 -9.10 13.79 11.45
C GLY A 58 -10.61 13.96 11.28
N VAL A 59 -11.22 14.78 12.14
CA VAL A 59 -12.69 14.98 12.15
C VAL A 59 -13.19 15.33 10.74
N ARG A 60 -14.06 14.46 10.21
CA ARG A 60 -14.85 14.66 8.99
C ARG A 60 -16.31 14.75 9.40
N ASP A 61 -16.96 15.87 9.14
CA ASP A 61 -18.33 16.12 9.56
C ASP A 61 -19.27 16.22 8.37
N TYR A 62 -20.45 15.63 8.53
CA TYR A 62 -21.58 15.84 7.63
C TYR A 62 -22.40 17.01 8.17
N LYS A 63 -22.33 18.16 7.50
CA LYS A 63 -23.00 19.39 7.95
C LYS A 63 -24.18 19.72 7.04
N PRO A 64 -25.41 19.73 7.57
CA PRO A 64 -26.56 20.27 6.85
C PRO A 64 -26.30 21.73 6.45
N ARG A 65 -26.70 22.11 5.23
CA ARG A 65 -26.64 23.47 4.71
C ARG A 65 -27.93 23.78 3.97
N GLY A 66 -28.87 24.41 4.66
CA GLY A 66 -30.23 24.57 4.14
C GLY A 66 -30.90 23.21 3.93
N LYS A 67 -31.34 22.93 2.71
CA LYS A 67 -31.91 21.63 2.33
C LYS A 67 -30.84 20.59 1.95
N ASP A 68 -29.58 20.98 1.82
CA ASP A 68 -28.49 20.14 1.33
C ASP A 68 -27.61 19.62 2.48
N CYS A 69 -26.67 18.73 2.17
CA CYS A 69 -25.62 18.33 3.12
C CYS A 69 -24.23 18.33 2.48
N VAL A 70 -23.26 18.87 3.23
CA VAL A 70 -21.86 19.02 2.83
C VAL A 70 -20.95 18.18 3.74
N LEU A 71 -20.00 17.44 3.14
CA LEU A 71 -18.92 16.79 3.88
C LEU A 71 -17.72 17.74 4.06
N THR A 72 -17.30 17.98 5.31
CA THR A 72 -16.09 18.76 5.59
C THR A 72 -14.83 17.94 5.30
N ALA A 73 -13.75 18.60 4.89
CA ALA A 73 -12.45 17.95 4.84
C ALA A 73 -11.98 17.54 6.24
N GLY A 74 -11.26 16.43 6.31
CA GLY A 74 -10.46 16.02 7.46
C GLY A 74 -9.08 15.61 6.97
N LYS A 75 -8.04 15.97 7.71
CA LYS A 75 -6.64 15.63 7.38
C LYS A 75 -6.41 14.13 7.56
N PRO A 76 -5.88 13.39 6.55
CA PRO A 76 -5.55 11.98 6.73
C PRO A 76 -4.28 11.81 7.57
N LYS A 77 -4.20 10.66 8.23
CA LYS A 77 -2.98 10.10 8.81
C LYS A 77 -2.83 8.69 8.28
N LEU A 78 -1.89 8.53 7.34
CA LEU A 78 -1.54 7.27 6.71
C LEU A 78 -0.23 6.75 7.32
N VAL A 79 -0.24 5.51 7.80
CA VAL A 79 0.97 4.77 8.19
C VAL A 79 1.07 3.55 7.29
N ILE A 80 2.19 3.38 6.59
CA ILE A 80 2.48 2.24 5.72
C ILE A 80 3.57 1.38 6.39
N THR A 81 3.35 0.08 6.43
CA THR A 81 4.29 -0.90 6.98
C THR A 81 4.72 -1.84 5.87
N TYR A 82 6.03 -1.95 5.66
CA TYR A 82 6.64 -2.93 4.77
C TYR A 82 7.22 -4.07 5.59
N THR A 83 6.69 -5.27 5.45
CA THR A 83 7.21 -6.47 6.13
C THR A 83 8.15 -7.22 5.20
N LEU A 84 9.44 -7.28 5.55
CA LEU A 84 10.50 -7.86 4.72
C LEU A 84 11.22 -9.03 5.43
N PRO A 85 11.74 -10.02 4.70
CA PRO A 85 12.59 -11.04 5.29
C PRO A 85 13.95 -10.47 5.71
N SER A 86 14.54 -10.99 6.78
CA SER A 86 15.89 -10.65 7.24
C SER A 86 16.66 -11.89 7.72
N PRO A 87 17.89 -12.13 7.22
CA PRO A 87 18.76 -13.20 7.72
C PRO A 87 19.03 -13.03 9.21
N SER A 88 18.90 -14.13 9.96
CA SER A 88 19.11 -14.14 11.42
C SER A 88 20.58 -14.30 11.82
N ALA A 89 21.45 -14.62 10.87
CA ALA A 89 22.88 -14.82 11.06
C ALA A 89 23.65 -14.25 9.84
N PRO A 90 24.95 -13.94 9.98
CA PRO A 90 25.79 -13.57 8.86
C PRO A 90 25.73 -14.63 7.74
N LEU A 91 25.71 -14.16 6.49
CA LEU A 91 25.71 -15.01 5.31
C LEU A 91 27.12 -15.17 4.75
N PRO A 92 27.43 -16.30 4.07
CA PRO A 92 28.66 -16.41 3.28
C PRO A 92 28.74 -15.26 2.26
N PRO A 93 29.94 -14.69 1.99
CA PRO A 93 30.06 -13.47 1.18
C PRO A 93 29.38 -13.53 -0.20
N ALA A 94 29.42 -14.69 -0.86
CA ALA A 94 28.76 -14.87 -2.16
C ALA A 94 27.22 -14.85 -2.05
N VAL A 95 26.67 -15.46 -1.00
CA VAL A 95 25.24 -15.50 -0.71
C VAL A 95 24.74 -14.12 -0.29
N GLN A 96 25.52 -13.41 0.54
CA GLN A 96 25.23 -12.04 0.97
C GLN A 96 25.02 -11.10 -0.23
N LYS A 97 25.90 -11.17 -1.24
CA LYS A 97 25.78 -10.34 -2.44
C LYS A 97 24.47 -10.61 -3.21
N ASN A 98 24.09 -11.86 -3.38
CA ASN A 98 22.84 -12.22 -4.06
C ASN A 98 21.62 -11.83 -3.23
N TRP A 99 21.71 -12.02 -1.90
CA TRP A 99 20.69 -11.61 -0.95
C TRP A 99 20.41 -10.11 -1.03
N GLU A 100 21.45 -9.27 -1.07
CA GLU A 100 21.32 -7.81 -1.16
C GLU A 100 20.58 -7.36 -2.41
N VAL A 101 20.87 -7.99 -3.57
CA VAL A 101 20.15 -7.72 -4.82
C VAL A 101 18.69 -8.13 -4.71
N PHE A 102 18.44 -9.34 -4.18
CA PHE A 102 17.09 -9.86 -4.00
C PHE A 102 16.26 -8.96 -3.08
N ILE A 103 16.76 -8.63 -1.89
CA ILE A 103 16.00 -7.87 -0.89
C ILE A 103 15.80 -6.42 -1.32
N ALA A 104 16.74 -5.82 -2.06
CA ALA A 104 16.55 -4.50 -2.66
C ALA A 104 15.42 -4.52 -3.68
N GLY A 105 15.35 -5.55 -4.53
CA GLY A 105 14.28 -5.72 -5.51
C GLY A 105 12.91 -5.97 -4.86
N VAL A 106 12.84 -6.82 -3.84
CA VAL A 106 11.61 -7.04 -3.06
C VAL A 106 11.17 -5.75 -2.36
N SER A 107 12.10 -5.01 -1.75
CA SER A 107 11.79 -3.71 -1.14
C SER A 107 11.23 -2.71 -2.16
N ALA A 108 11.82 -2.64 -3.36
CA ALA A 108 11.34 -1.77 -4.43
C ALA A 108 9.94 -2.17 -4.93
N HIS A 109 9.66 -3.48 -5.03
CA HIS A 109 8.32 -4.00 -5.34
C HIS A 109 7.29 -3.54 -4.29
N GLU A 110 7.59 -3.73 -3.01
CA GLU A 110 6.70 -3.30 -1.92
C GLU A 110 6.47 -1.77 -1.90
N LYS A 111 7.46 -0.96 -2.30
CA LYS A 111 7.29 0.48 -2.45
C LYS A 111 6.24 0.86 -3.50
N VAL A 112 6.03 0.05 -4.55
CA VAL A 112 4.95 0.29 -5.52
C VAL A 112 3.58 0.15 -4.86
N HIS A 113 3.40 -0.86 -4.00
CA HIS A 113 2.19 -0.98 -3.19
C HIS A 113 2.02 0.20 -2.23
N GLY A 114 3.09 0.64 -1.59
CA GLY A 114 3.08 1.84 -0.75
C GLY A 114 2.63 3.09 -1.50
N ALA A 115 3.18 3.33 -2.69
CA ALA A 115 2.77 4.44 -3.56
C ALA A 115 1.29 4.36 -3.97
N SER A 116 0.80 3.15 -4.27
CA SER A 116 -0.63 2.91 -4.56
C SER A 116 -1.53 3.27 -3.37
N MET A 117 -1.09 3.03 -2.12
CA MET A 117 -1.82 3.44 -0.92
C MET A 117 -1.87 4.95 -0.74
N ILE A 118 -0.79 5.65 -1.06
CA ILE A 118 -0.73 7.11 -1.04
C ILE A 118 -1.70 7.68 -2.08
N GLN A 119 -1.66 7.15 -3.31
CA GLN A 119 -2.57 7.56 -4.38
C GLN A 119 -4.03 7.35 -4.01
N MET A 120 -4.36 6.20 -3.42
CA MET A 120 -5.71 5.90 -2.94
C MET A 120 -6.22 6.97 -1.95
N VAL A 121 -5.37 7.48 -1.05
CA VAL A 121 -5.77 8.54 -0.11
C VAL A 121 -6.04 9.85 -0.84
N HIS A 122 -5.20 10.22 -1.81
CA HIS A 122 -5.45 11.40 -2.65
C HIS A 122 -6.74 11.29 -3.46
N ASP A 123 -7.04 10.11 -4.01
CA ASP A 123 -8.30 9.86 -4.73
C ASP A 123 -9.50 10.02 -3.80
N ILE A 124 -9.40 9.57 -2.54
CA ILE A 124 -10.43 9.78 -1.52
C ILE A 124 -10.62 11.26 -1.22
N GLU A 125 -9.54 12.03 -1.05
CA GLU A 125 -9.62 13.48 -0.83
C GLU A 125 -10.32 14.18 -1.99
N ALA A 126 -9.88 13.93 -3.22
CA ALA A 126 -10.46 14.50 -4.43
C ALA A 126 -11.94 14.13 -4.60
N ALA A 127 -12.32 12.89 -4.27
CA ALA A 127 -13.67 12.41 -4.43
C ALA A 127 -14.63 12.87 -3.31
N THR A 128 -14.15 13.29 -2.15
CA THR A 128 -15.01 13.51 -0.96
C THR A 128 -14.95 14.92 -0.38
N HIS A 129 -13.89 15.70 -0.61
CA HIS A 129 -13.78 17.05 -0.07
C HIS A 129 -14.87 17.97 -0.66
N GLY A 130 -15.71 18.52 0.21
CA GLY A 130 -16.73 19.50 -0.20
C GLY A 130 -17.89 18.87 -0.97
N LEU A 131 -17.97 17.53 -0.98
CA LEU A 131 -19.08 16.81 -1.58
C LEU A 131 -20.38 17.34 -0.99
N THR A 132 -21.24 17.84 -1.88
CA THR A 132 -22.55 18.39 -1.57
C THR A 132 -23.60 17.55 -2.26
N VAL A 133 -24.58 17.06 -1.50
CA VAL A 133 -25.77 16.39 -2.05
C VAL A 133 -26.98 17.24 -1.73
N THR A 134 -27.80 17.50 -2.75
CA THR A 134 -28.98 18.35 -2.61
C THR A 134 -30.15 17.61 -1.98
N ASP A 135 -31.02 18.35 -1.30
CA ASP A 135 -32.24 17.81 -0.68
C ASP A 135 -31.94 16.60 0.25
N ASP A 136 -30.94 16.79 1.11
CA ASP A 136 -30.45 15.81 2.09
C ASP A 136 -30.24 16.43 3.49
N PRO A 137 -31.29 16.99 4.13
CA PRO A 137 -31.17 17.67 5.42
C PRO A 137 -30.70 16.77 6.57
N LYS A 138 -30.76 15.44 6.39
CA LYS A 138 -30.28 14.42 7.34
C LYS A 138 -28.93 13.81 6.94
N CYS A 139 -28.29 14.31 5.88
CA CYS A 139 -27.01 13.81 5.38
C CYS A 139 -26.98 12.31 5.03
N THR A 140 -28.14 11.70 4.78
CA THR A 140 -28.25 10.26 4.55
C THR A 140 -27.78 9.91 3.14
N LYS A 141 -28.15 10.71 2.14
CA LYS A 141 -27.71 10.54 0.75
C LYS A 141 -26.21 10.84 0.62
N THR A 142 -25.69 11.88 1.28
CA THR A 142 -24.25 12.21 1.30
C THR A 142 -23.45 11.06 1.89
N ARG A 143 -23.89 10.45 3.00
CA ARG A 143 -23.21 9.28 3.58
C ARG A 143 -23.16 8.09 2.62
N ALA A 144 -24.29 7.77 1.99
CA ALA A 144 -24.35 6.68 1.01
C ALA A 144 -23.43 6.95 -0.18
N GLU A 145 -23.39 8.18 -0.68
CA GLU A 145 -22.53 8.56 -1.81
C GLU A 145 -21.05 8.52 -1.45
N VAL A 146 -20.67 8.93 -0.24
CA VAL A 146 -19.29 8.78 0.25
C VAL A 146 -18.91 7.30 0.27
N VAL A 147 -19.72 6.44 0.88
CA VAL A 147 -19.45 4.98 0.92
C VAL A 147 -19.28 4.40 -0.48
N ARG A 148 -20.16 4.77 -1.41
CA ARG A 148 -20.09 4.33 -2.81
C ARG A 148 -18.77 4.74 -3.49
N ARG A 149 -18.32 5.98 -3.28
CA ARG A 149 -17.03 6.47 -3.82
C ARG A 149 -15.84 5.74 -3.22
N LEU A 150 -15.83 5.54 -1.90
CA LEU A 150 -14.77 4.83 -1.20
C LEU A 150 -14.66 3.37 -1.66
N ASP A 151 -15.79 2.68 -1.85
CA ASP A 151 -15.83 1.32 -2.36
C ASP A 151 -15.22 1.21 -3.77
N ALA A 152 -15.60 2.11 -4.68
CA ALA A 152 -15.04 2.15 -6.03
C ALA A 152 -13.52 2.38 -6.03
N ILE A 153 -13.03 3.33 -5.23
CA ILE A 153 -11.59 3.63 -5.10
C ILE A 153 -10.84 2.44 -4.52
N SER A 154 -11.37 1.81 -3.47
CA SER A 154 -10.77 0.62 -2.85
C SER A 154 -10.65 -0.53 -3.84
N LYS A 155 -11.73 -0.81 -4.60
CA LYS A 155 -11.74 -1.85 -5.64
C LYS A 155 -10.71 -1.59 -6.73
N ALA A 156 -10.61 -0.36 -7.22
CA ALA A 156 -9.62 0.02 -8.23
C ALA A 156 -8.19 -0.20 -7.73
N ARG A 157 -7.89 0.21 -6.49
CA ARG A 157 -6.59 0.00 -5.85
C ARG A 157 -6.25 -1.48 -5.69
N ILE A 158 -7.20 -2.30 -5.24
CA ILE A 158 -7.00 -3.76 -5.09
C ILE A 158 -6.74 -4.41 -6.46
N GLN A 159 -7.50 -4.04 -7.48
CA GLN A 159 -7.33 -4.56 -8.83
C GLN A 159 -5.94 -4.18 -9.39
N GLY A 160 -5.56 -2.91 -9.28
CA GLY A 160 -4.24 -2.44 -9.73
C GLY A 160 -3.09 -3.15 -9.02
N SER A 161 -3.22 -3.40 -7.72
CA SER A 161 -2.24 -4.20 -6.96
C SER A 161 -2.08 -5.61 -7.54
N ARG A 162 -3.21 -6.31 -7.78
CA ARG A 162 -3.19 -7.68 -8.33
C ARG A 162 -2.64 -7.73 -9.74
N ASP A 163 -2.95 -6.75 -10.56
CA ASP A 163 -2.43 -6.68 -11.93
C ASP A 163 -0.92 -6.43 -11.96
N PHE A 164 -0.41 -5.58 -11.07
CA PHE A 164 1.02 -5.40 -10.87
C PHE A 164 1.71 -6.70 -10.43
N ASP A 165 1.19 -7.37 -9.41
CA ASP A 165 1.74 -8.64 -8.90
C ASP A 165 1.78 -9.71 -9.99
N ARG A 166 0.72 -9.80 -10.79
CA ARG A 166 0.64 -10.75 -11.91
C ARG A 166 1.74 -10.54 -12.95
N VAL A 167 2.15 -9.30 -13.20
CA VAL A 167 3.27 -8.98 -14.11
C VAL A 167 4.61 -9.30 -13.44
N GLU A 168 4.79 -8.89 -12.19
CA GLU A 168 6.03 -9.04 -11.44
C GLU A 168 6.40 -10.52 -11.18
N PHE A 169 5.40 -11.35 -10.86
CA PHE A 169 5.56 -12.79 -10.65
C PHE A 169 5.33 -13.62 -11.92
N GLY A 170 4.84 -13.01 -13.00
CA GLY A 170 4.62 -13.66 -14.28
C GLY A 170 5.92 -14.10 -14.98
N GLN A 171 5.79 -14.80 -16.10
CA GLN A 171 6.94 -15.27 -16.88
C GLN A 171 7.80 -14.09 -17.36
N GLY A 172 9.07 -14.07 -16.95
CA GLY A 172 10.01 -12.99 -17.24
C GLY A 172 9.85 -11.74 -16.35
N GLY A 173 8.94 -11.78 -15.37
CA GLY A 173 8.72 -10.68 -14.42
C GLY A 173 9.92 -10.41 -13.52
N ASN A 174 9.98 -9.22 -12.94
CA ASN A 174 11.15 -8.78 -12.15
C ASN A 174 11.31 -9.62 -10.89
N LEU A 175 10.25 -9.79 -10.09
CA LEU A 175 10.32 -10.65 -8.90
C LEU A 175 10.60 -12.10 -9.26
N GLN A 176 10.04 -12.62 -10.37
CA GLN A 176 10.37 -13.97 -10.82
C GLN A 176 11.87 -14.15 -11.07
N LYS A 177 12.51 -13.20 -11.77
CA LYS A 177 13.95 -13.21 -12.05
C LYS A 177 14.78 -13.09 -10.78
N LEU A 178 14.38 -12.25 -9.83
CA LEU A 178 15.07 -12.07 -8.57
C LEU A 178 15.02 -13.35 -7.72
N VAL A 179 13.86 -14.00 -7.65
CA VAL A 179 13.72 -15.31 -6.99
C VAL A 179 14.61 -16.34 -7.67
N LEU A 180 14.58 -16.44 -9.00
CA LEU A 180 15.41 -17.38 -9.74
C LEU A 180 16.90 -17.15 -9.45
N ALA A 181 17.37 -15.91 -9.54
CA ALA A 181 18.76 -15.55 -9.28
C ALA A 181 19.19 -15.85 -7.84
N LEU A 182 18.29 -15.67 -6.85
CA LEU A 182 18.56 -16.06 -5.47
C LEU A 182 18.70 -17.58 -5.35
N VAL A 183 17.76 -18.37 -5.87
CA VAL A 183 17.74 -19.82 -5.65
C VAL A 183 18.77 -20.59 -6.47
N THR A 184 19.20 -20.08 -7.62
CA THR A 184 20.25 -20.69 -8.45
C THR A 184 21.63 -20.08 -8.21
N GLY A 185 21.72 -19.04 -7.40
CA GLY A 185 22.99 -18.44 -7.01
C GLY A 185 23.78 -19.35 -6.06
N PRO A 186 25.06 -19.00 -5.79
CA PRO A 186 25.86 -19.64 -4.73
C PRO A 186 25.15 -19.69 -3.37
#